data_AF-A0A7J3WFN7-F1
#
_entry.id   AF-A0A7J3WFN7-F1
#
_cell.length_a   1.000
_cell.length_b   1.000
_cell.length_c   1.000
_cell.angle_alpha   90.00
_cell.angle_beta   90.00
_cell.angle_gamma   90.00
#
_symmetry.space_group_name_H-M   'P 1'
#
loop_
_entity.id
_entity.type
_entity.pdbx_description
1 polymer ?
#
loop_
_entity_poly.entity_id
_entity_poly.type
_entity_poly.pdbx_seq_one_letter_code
_entity_poly.pdbx_strand_id
1 'polypeptide(L)'
;MGAEELSKLEKKMAQAVALILASGHRLPGVRGWELRRRLGKNFPKIINSLDSRLKQIGLRVKLVPDPDAGPDDLDRARFYIVLSDPLTLSDIQTLGYSLDELAILSATLAYLLAKNGSASEKEVVEMLETKYPRWRVEAALERLARRGYLARTEEGVVSVGWRTLVEVDRQELLKAFASLSSNGELRQAQEKTGPEEGGEQAS
;
A
#
# COMPACT_ATOMS: atom_id res chain seq x y z
N MET A 1 15.62 34.16 5.58
CA MET A 1 16.64 33.24 5.04
C MET A 1 17.34 33.95 3.90
N GLY A 2 18.68 33.94 3.87
CA GLY A 2 19.43 34.53 2.76
C GLY A 2 19.26 33.71 1.47
N ALA A 3 19.42 34.34 0.30
CA ALA A 3 19.31 33.66 -1.00
C ALA A 3 20.30 32.47 -1.13
N GLU A 4 21.48 32.58 -0.52
CA GLU A 4 22.49 31.52 -0.50
C GLU A 4 22.08 30.31 0.35
N GLU A 5 21.41 30.54 1.49
CA GLU A 5 20.89 29.49 2.35
C GLU A 5 19.76 28.71 1.68
N LEU A 6 18.89 29.40 0.93
CA LEU A 6 17.82 28.79 0.15
C LEU A 6 18.38 27.88 -0.94
N SER A 7 19.36 28.35 -1.71
CA SER A 7 20.03 27.53 -2.74
C SER A 7 20.69 26.28 -2.16
N LYS A 8 21.33 26.41 -0.99
CA LYS A 8 21.96 25.26 -0.31
C LYS A 8 20.92 24.26 0.19
N LEU A 9 19.77 24.72 0.69
CA LEU A 9 18.65 23.86 1.10
C LEU A 9 18.07 23.10 -0.11
N GLU A 10 17.87 23.77 -1.23
CA GLU A 10 17.35 23.16 -2.46
C GLU A 10 18.26 22.06 -3.00
N LYS A 11 19.58 22.29 -3.03
CA LYS A 11 20.56 21.25 -3.40
C LYS A 11 20.45 20.02 -2.50
N LYS A 12 20.26 20.22 -1.19
CA LYS A 12 20.09 19.11 -0.23
C LYS A 12 18.76 18.38 -0.41
N MET A 13 17.67 19.08 -0.71
CA MET A 13 16.38 18.46 -1.02
C MET A 13 16.46 17.62 -2.30
N ALA A 14 17.10 18.13 -3.36
CA ALA A 14 17.32 17.38 -4.59
C ALA A 14 18.16 16.11 -4.35
N GLN A 15 19.20 16.20 -3.52
CA GLN A 15 19.98 15.05 -3.10
C GLN A 15 19.14 14.04 -2.31
N ALA A 16 18.28 14.50 -1.39
CA ALA A 16 17.40 13.62 -0.62
C ALA A 16 16.44 12.85 -1.54
N VAL A 17 15.80 13.52 -2.50
CA VAL A 17 14.93 12.88 -3.50
C VAL A 17 15.70 11.84 -4.30
N ALA A 18 16.86 12.20 -4.84
CA ALA A 18 17.70 11.28 -5.61
C ALA A 18 18.07 10.03 -4.78
N LEU A 19 18.45 10.23 -3.51
CA LEU A 19 18.79 9.11 -2.62
C LEU A 19 17.60 8.21 -2.32
N ILE A 20 16.40 8.77 -2.07
CA ILE A 20 15.19 8.00 -1.75
C ILE A 20 14.66 7.24 -2.98
N LEU A 21 14.69 7.86 -4.17
CA LEU A 21 14.15 7.25 -5.39
C LEU A 21 15.12 6.28 -6.07
N ALA A 22 16.42 6.55 -6.03
CA ALA A 22 17.43 5.72 -6.70
C ALA A 22 17.95 4.56 -5.83
N SER A 23 17.44 4.38 -4.60
CA SER A 23 17.88 3.30 -3.70
C SER A 23 17.59 1.92 -4.33
N GLY A 24 18.60 1.04 -4.32
CA GLY A 24 18.69 -0.14 -5.18
C GLY A 24 17.57 -1.19 -5.15
N HIS A 25 17.62 -2.07 -6.16
CA HIS A 25 16.55 -2.91 -6.72
C HIS A 25 15.80 -3.91 -5.80
N ARG A 26 16.11 -4.01 -4.50
CA ARG A 26 15.47 -5.00 -3.61
C ARG A 26 14.52 -4.39 -2.58
N LEU A 27 14.85 -3.23 -2.04
CA LEU A 27 13.97 -2.45 -1.16
C LEU A 27 14.27 -0.97 -1.44
N PRO A 28 13.34 -0.22 -2.05
CA PRO A 28 13.51 1.19 -2.29
C PRO A 28 13.48 1.97 -0.98
N GLY A 29 13.72 3.27 -1.08
CA GLY A 29 13.90 4.11 0.09
C GLY A 29 15.27 3.94 0.74
N VAL A 30 15.57 4.86 1.63
CA VAL A 30 16.92 5.06 2.18
C VAL A 30 16.84 5.10 3.71
N ARG A 31 17.84 4.51 4.39
CA ARG A 31 17.88 4.57 5.86
C ARG A 31 18.30 5.95 6.33
N GLY A 32 17.82 6.36 7.50
CA GLY A 32 18.12 7.69 8.04
C GLY A 32 19.60 7.94 8.29
N TRP A 33 20.38 6.93 8.67
CA TRP A 33 21.83 7.07 8.83
C TRP A 33 22.54 7.40 7.51
N GLU A 34 22.03 6.92 6.38
CA GLU A 34 22.55 7.24 5.04
C GLU A 34 22.21 8.68 4.67
N LEU A 35 20.99 9.12 4.97
CA LEU A 35 20.57 10.52 4.83
C LEU A 35 21.40 11.44 5.73
N ARG A 36 21.62 11.08 7.00
CA ARG A 36 22.45 11.84 7.94
C ARG A 36 23.88 11.98 7.42
N ARG A 37 24.47 10.90 6.89
CA ARG A 37 25.83 10.90 6.35
C ARG A 37 25.97 11.88 5.16
N ARG A 38 24.94 12.01 4.33
CA ARG A 38 24.96 12.86 3.13
C ARG A 38 24.47 14.29 3.36
N LEU A 39 23.41 14.47 4.15
CA LEU A 39 22.72 15.74 4.35
C LEU A 39 23.15 16.46 5.65
N GLY A 40 23.76 15.72 6.58
CA GLY A 40 24.22 16.18 7.88
C GLY A 40 23.21 15.98 9.01
N LYS A 41 23.55 16.43 10.23
CA LYS A 41 22.72 16.30 11.44
C LYS A 41 21.33 16.93 11.31
N ASN A 42 21.17 17.92 10.44
CA ASN A 42 19.91 18.62 10.18
C ASN A 42 19.02 17.94 9.12
N PHE A 43 19.33 16.70 8.71
CA PHE A 43 18.52 15.99 7.72
C PHE A 43 17.01 15.92 8.07
N PRO A 44 16.55 15.81 9.33
CA PRO A 44 15.11 15.74 9.60
C PRO A 44 14.37 17.00 9.16
N LYS A 45 14.98 18.18 9.36
CA LYS A 45 14.42 19.46 8.88
C LYS A 45 14.38 19.54 7.35
N ILE A 46 15.38 18.97 6.69
CA ILE A 46 15.45 18.91 5.22
C ILE A 46 14.34 18.00 4.70
N ILE A 47 14.13 16.84 5.32
CA ILE A 47 13.06 15.91 4.96
C ILE A 47 11.68 16.54 5.15
N ASN A 48 11.44 17.27 6.26
CA ASN A 48 10.17 17.96 6.46
C ASN A 48 9.92 19.07 5.41
N SER A 49 10.99 19.78 5.03
CA SER A 49 10.92 20.79 3.96
C SER A 49 10.63 20.14 2.60
N LEU A 50 11.25 18.98 2.35
CA LEU A 50 11.01 18.18 1.15
C LEU A 50 9.56 17.67 1.10
N ASP A 51 9.05 17.09 2.19
CA ASP A 51 7.67 16.59 2.30
C ASP A 51 6.66 17.69 1.97
N SER A 52 6.88 18.90 2.49
CA SER A 52 6.02 20.05 2.20
C SER A 52 5.97 20.42 0.71
N ARG A 53 7.11 20.29 -0.01
CA ARG A 53 7.17 20.54 -1.46
C ARG A 53 6.58 19.38 -2.26
N LEU A 54 6.85 18.14 -1.86
CA LEU A 54 6.30 16.95 -2.52
C LEU A 54 4.77 16.94 -2.46
N LYS A 55 4.18 17.40 -1.34
CA LYS A 55 2.72 17.43 -1.20
C LYS A 55 2.04 18.32 -2.24
N GLN A 56 2.70 19.38 -2.70
CA GLN A 56 2.18 20.26 -3.74
C GLN A 56 2.04 19.57 -5.11
N ILE A 57 2.73 18.44 -5.30
CA ILE A 57 2.68 17.63 -6.52
C ILE A 57 2.09 16.24 -6.29
N GLY A 58 1.35 16.04 -5.18
CA GLY A 58 0.68 14.78 -4.89
C GLY A 58 1.59 13.66 -4.37
N LEU A 59 2.78 14.00 -3.85
CA LEU A 59 3.73 13.05 -3.26
C LEU A 59 4.00 13.38 -1.79
N ARG A 60 4.44 12.40 -1.00
CA ARG A 60 4.82 12.62 0.40
C ARG A 60 5.98 11.73 0.81
N VAL A 61 6.71 12.16 1.82
CA VAL A 61 7.69 11.30 2.49
C VAL A 61 6.98 10.47 3.55
N LYS A 62 7.14 9.16 3.51
CA LYS A 62 6.69 8.24 4.56
C LYS A 62 7.88 7.65 5.29
N LEU A 63 7.79 7.68 6.61
CA LEU A 63 8.74 7.05 7.53
C LEU A 63 8.22 5.66 7.89
N VAL A 64 9.08 4.66 7.75
CA VAL A 64 8.84 3.32 8.29
C VAL A 64 9.90 3.03 9.36
N PRO A 65 9.52 2.90 10.63
CA PRO A 65 10.45 2.57 11.69
C PRO A 65 11.02 1.16 11.49
N ASP A 66 12.23 0.95 11.99
CA ASP A 66 12.83 -0.39 12.05
C ASP A 66 12.14 -1.16 13.20
N PRO A 67 11.63 -2.39 12.96
CA PRO A 67 10.94 -3.16 14.00
C PRO A 67 11.81 -3.49 15.22
N ASP A 68 13.13 -3.52 15.06
CA ASP A 68 14.10 -3.78 16.13
C ASP A 68 14.63 -2.47 16.77
N ALA A 69 14.02 -1.33 16.45
CA ALA A 69 14.38 -0.02 16.99
C ALA A 69 13.18 0.69 17.62
N GLY A 70 13.46 1.66 18.48
CA GLY A 70 12.43 2.55 18.99
C GLY A 70 11.78 3.36 17.85
N PRO A 71 10.49 3.72 17.96
CA PRO A 71 9.77 4.45 16.91
C PRO A 71 10.39 5.82 16.58
N ASP A 72 11.13 6.41 17.53
CA ASP A 72 11.81 7.70 17.36
C ASP A 72 13.25 7.57 16.83
N ASP A 73 13.75 6.36 16.58
CA ASP A 73 15.07 6.14 15.99
C ASP A 73 15.04 6.44 14.48
N LEU A 74 15.15 7.73 14.17
CA LEU A 74 15.18 8.22 12.79
C LEU A 74 16.38 7.69 11.99
N ASP A 75 17.47 7.26 12.64
CA ASP A 75 18.66 6.79 11.93
C ASP A 75 18.45 5.38 11.38
N ARG A 76 17.76 4.52 12.13
CA ARG A 76 17.40 3.18 11.67
C ARG A 76 16.16 3.15 10.79
N ALA A 77 15.25 4.10 10.97
CA ALA A 77 14.06 4.20 10.16
C ALA A 77 14.38 4.40 8.66
N ARG A 78 13.50 3.89 7.80
CA ARG A 78 13.61 4.01 6.35
C ARG A 78 12.61 5.03 5.81
N PHE A 79 13.09 5.88 4.92
CA PHE A 79 12.33 6.94 4.30
C PHE A 79 11.98 6.56 2.86
N TYR A 80 10.70 6.68 2.52
CA TYR A 80 10.15 6.40 1.20
C TYR A 80 9.44 7.65 0.66
N ILE A 81 9.34 7.78 -0.65
CA ILE A 81 8.41 8.71 -1.30
C ILE A 81 7.24 7.88 -1.83
N VAL A 82 6.03 8.27 -1.46
CA VAL A 82 4.77 7.65 -1.89
C VAL A 82 3.80 8.70 -2.39
N LEU A 83 2.70 8.26 -3.00
CA LEU A 83 1.57 9.11 -3.32
C LEU A 83 0.96 9.70 -2.05
N SER A 84 0.56 10.97 -2.11
CA SER A 84 -0.13 11.65 -1.01
C SER A 84 -1.56 11.19 -0.86
N ASP A 85 -2.22 10.97 -1.99
CA ASP A 85 -3.63 10.67 -2.10
C ASP A 85 -3.85 9.35 -2.87
N PRO A 86 -4.98 8.66 -2.63
CA PRO A 86 -5.32 7.47 -3.39
C PRO A 86 -5.44 7.75 -4.89
N LEU A 87 -5.07 6.77 -5.69
CA LEU A 87 -5.21 6.82 -7.15
C LEU A 87 -6.67 6.76 -7.58
N THR A 88 -7.01 7.51 -8.64
CA THR A 88 -8.29 7.32 -9.32
C THR A 88 -8.27 6.04 -10.16
N LEU A 89 -9.44 5.55 -10.57
CA LEU A 89 -9.54 4.39 -11.48
C LEU A 89 -8.78 4.58 -12.80
N SER A 90 -8.73 5.83 -13.29
CA SER A 90 -8.01 6.17 -14.53
C SER A 90 -6.49 6.11 -14.34
N ASP A 91 -6.00 6.52 -13.16
CA ASP A 91 -4.58 6.46 -12.85
C ASP A 91 -4.09 5.02 -12.68
N ILE A 92 -4.92 4.16 -12.08
CA ILE A 92 -4.63 2.73 -11.89
C ILE A 92 -4.31 2.04 -13.22
N GLN A 93 -5.13 2.29 -14.25
CA GLN A 93 -4.91 1.73 -15.58
C GLN A 93 -3.63 2.27 -16.21
N THR A 94 -3.37 3.58 -16.07
CA THR A 94 -2.16 4.24 -16.58
C THR A 94 -0.89 3.69 -15.93
N LEU A 95 -0.97 3.28 -14.66
CA LEU A 95 0.14 2.70 -13.90
C LEU A 95 0.33 1.19 -14.15
N GLY A 96 -0.42 0.60 -15.08
CA GLY A 96 -0.27 -0.80 -15.45
C GLY A 96 -0.75 -1.77 -14.37
N TYR A 97 -1.74 -1.36 -13.57
CA TYR A 97 -2.48 -2.23 -12.68
C TYR A 97 -3.84 -2.58 -13.31
N SER A 98 -4.27 -3.82 -13.13
CA SER A 98 -5.66 -4.19 -13.41
C SER A 98 -6.51 -4.03 -12.16
N LEU A 99 -7.79 -3.71 -12.36
CA LEU A 99 -8.77 -3.65 -11.26
C LEU A 99 -8.83 -4.99 -10.52
N ASP A 100 -8.81 -6.11 -11.26
CA ASP A 100 -8.78 -7.46 -10.70
C ASP A 100 -7.54 -7.70 -9.81
N GLU A 101 -6.35 -7.23 -10.22
CA GLU A 101 -5.13 -7.40 -9.44
C GLU A 101 -5.20 -6.62 -8.12
N LEU A 102 -5.79 -5.41 -8.13
CA LEU A 102 -6.05 -4.65 -6.91
C LEU A 102 -7.12 -5.28 -6.02
N ALA A 103 -8.16 -5.87 -6.61
CA ALA A 103 -9.18 -6.62 -5.86
C ALA A 103 -8.57 -7.86 -5.19
N ILE A 104 -7.76 -8.62 -5.93
CA ILE A 104 -7.01 -9.77 -5.41
C ILE A 104 -6.07 -9.32 -4.29
N LEU A 105 -5.27 -8.27 -4.49
CA LEU A 105 -4.39 -7.74 -3.46
C LEU A 105 -5.17 -7.35 -2.20
N SER A 106 -6.25 -6.59 -2.36
CA SER A 106 -7.07 -6.11 -1.24
C SER A 106 -7.65 -7.27 -0.42
N ALA A 107 -8.22 -8.27 -1.09
CA ALA A 107 -8.77 -9.46 -0.46
C ALA A 107 -7.68 -10.30 0.22
N THR A 108 -6.53 -10.50 -0.43
CA THR A 108 -5.38 -11.18 0.18
C THR A 108 -4.92 -10.44 1.44
N LEU A 109 -4.73 -9.12 1.38
CA LEU A 109 -4.28 -8.35 2.54
C LEU A 109 -5.28 -8.40 3.70
N ALA A 110 -6.58 -8.28 3.42
CA ALA A 110 -7.61 -8.42 4.45
C ALA A 110 -7.58 -9.82 5.11
N TYR A 111 -7.44 -10.88 4.29
CA TYR A 111 -7.33 -12.25 4.79
C TYR A 111 -6.07 -12.46 5.65
N LEU A 112 -4.91 -11.98 5.20
CA LEU A 112 -3.67 -12.04 5.97
C LEU A 112 -3.80 -11.28 7.29
N LEU A 113 -4.40 -10.08 7.29
CA LEU A 113 -4.62 -9.31 8.52
C LEU A 113 -5.53 -10.05 9.51
N ALA A 114 -6.54 -10.78 9.03
CA ALA A 114 -7.38 -11.63 9.86
C ALA A 114 -6.65 -12.88 10.40
N LYS A 115 -5.54 -13.29 9.77
CA LYS A 115 -4.72 -14.45 10.12
C LYS A 115 -3.37 -14.07 10.75
N ASN A 116 -3.33 -12.99 11.53
CA ASN A 116 -2.11 -12.50 12.20
C ASN A 116 -0.93 -12.15 11.27
N GLY A 117 -1.19 -11.85 10.00
CA GLY A 117 -0.23 -11.30 9.05
C GLY A 117 0.39 -12.31 8.07
N SER A 118 0.08 -13.60 8.17
CA SER A 118 0.55 -14.64 7.25
C SER A 118 -0.46 -15.78 7.08
N ALA A 119 -0.39 -16.49 5.97
CA ALA A 119 -1.17 -17.70 5.69
C ALA A 119 -0.45 -18.57 4.65
N SER A 120 -0.86 -19.84 4.50
CA SER A 120 -0.33 -20.65 3.41
C SER A 120 -0.85 -20.14 2.06
N GLU A 121 -0.02 -20.23 1.01
CA GLU A 121 -0.42 -19.82 -0.34
C GLU A 121 -1.65 -20.60 -0.82
N LYS A 122 -1.72 -21.89 -0.46
CA LYS A 122 -2.85 -22.76 -0.78
C LYS A 122 -4.17 -22.21 -0.21
N GLU A 123 -4.20 -21.79 1.05
CA GLU A 123 -5.40 -21.22 1.67
C GLU A 123 -5.81 -19.89 1.01
N VAL A 124 -4.83 -19.04 0.66
CA VAL A 124 -5.10 -17.77 -0.02
C VAL A 124 -5.70 -18.02 -1.41
N VAL A 125 -5.16 -18.99 -2.15
CA VAL A 125 -5.67 -19.38 -3.46
C VAL A 125 -7.08 -19.96 -3.35
N GLU A 126 -7.32 -20.90 -2.45
CA GLU A 126 -8.65 -21.51 -2.23
C GLU A 126 -9.72 -20.46 -1.88
N MET A 127 -9.38 -19.46 -1.04
CA MET A 127 -10.28 -18.36 -0.70
C MET A 127 -10.65 -17.53 -1.95
N LEU A 128 -9.69 -17.20 -2.80
CA LEU A 128 -9.90 -16.37 -3.99
C LEU A 128 -10.53 -17.15 -5.16
N GLU A 129 -10.34 -18.47 -5.20
CA GLU A 129 -10.93 -19.36 -6.21
C GLU A 129 -12.47 -19.33 -6.21
N THR A 130 -13.08 -18.87 -5.11
CA THR A 130 -14.54 -18.65 -5.01
C THR A 130 -15.07 -17.60 -5.99
N LYS A 131 -14.21 -16.67 -6.45
CA LYS A 131 -14.58 -15.57 -7.36
C LYS A 131 -13.73 -15.51 -8.63
N TYR A 132 -12.52 -16.06 -8.61
CA TYR A 132 -11.58 -15.99 -9.73
C TYR A 132 -11.05 -17.37 -10.11
N PRO A 133 -10.75 -17.64 -11.40
CA PRO A 133 -10.08 -18.88 -11.78
C PRO A 133 -8.69 -18.99 -11.13
N ARG A 134 -8.33 -20.19 -10.67
CA ARG A 134 -7.04 -20.50 -10.03
C ARG A 134 -5.83 -19.88 -10.72
N TRP A 135 -5.65 -20.15 -12.01
CA TRP A 135 -4.50 -19.69 -12.79
C TRP A 135 -4.35 -18.16 -12.76
N ARG A 136 -5.46 -17.43 -12.68
CA ARG A 136 -5.47 -15.96 -12.61
C ARG A 136 -5.04 -15.49 -11.22
N VAL A 137 -5.50 -16.17 -10.18
CA VAL A 137 -5.09 -15.90 -8.78
C VAL A 137 -3.59 -16.13 -8.63
N GLU A 138 -3.10 -17.30 -9.02
CA GLU A 138 -1.67 -17.65 -8.93
C GLU A 138 -0.79 -16.65 -9.70
N ALA A 139 -1.20 -16.27 -10.92
CA ALA A 139 -0.48 -15.28 -11.71
C ALA A 139 -0.49 -13.87 -11.06
N ALA A 140 -1.60 -13.47 -10.43
CA ALA A 140 -1.69 -12.20 -9.72
C ALA A 140 -0.83 -12.19 -8.45
N LEU A 141 -0.91 -13.23 -7.63
CA LEU A 141 -0.10 -13.34 -6.42
C LEU A 141 1.41 -13.35 -6.73
N GLU A 142 1.82 -14.02 -7.82
CA GLU A 142 3.20 -14.01 -8.29
C GLU A 142 3.66 -12.60 -8.73
N ARG A 143 2.81 -11.85 -9.46
CA ARG A 143 3.13 -10.45 -9.82
C ARG A 143 3.20 -9.55 -8.59
N LEU A 144 2.28 -9.70 -7.65
CA LEU A 144 2.24 -8.92 -6.41
C LEU A 144 3.45 -9.20 -5.51
N ALA A 145 3.91 -10.45 -5.45
CA ALA A 145 5.13 -10.84 -4.76
C ALA A 145 6.37 -10.22 -5.41
N ARG A 146 6.51 -10.34 -6.75
CA ARG A 146 7.61 -9.70 -7.50
C ARG A 146 7.62 -8.18 -7.37
N ARG A 147 6.45 -7.56 -7.28
CA ARG A 147 6.32 -6.11 -7.04
C ARG A 147 6.65 -5.74 -5.59
N GLY A 148 6.64 -6.67 -4.64
CA GLY A 148 6.97 -6.44 -3.23
C GLY A 148 5.79 -6.11 -2.31
N TYR A 149 4.55 -6.28 -2.78
CA TYR A 149 3.34 -6.13 -1.95
C TYR A 149 3.09 -7.36 -1.08
N LEU A 150 3.53 -8.53 -1.55
CA LEU A 150 3.51 -9.79 -0.81
C LEU A 150 4.94 -10.28 -0.64
N ALA A 151 5.19 -10.99 0.46
CA ALA A 151 6.40 -11.78 0.64
C ALA A 151 6.00 -13.26 0.60
N ARG A 152 6.89 -14.09 0.04
CA ARG A 152 6.73 -15.54 -0.05
C ARG A 152 7.94 -16.22 0.56
N THR A 153 7.71 -17.20 1.41
CA THR A 153 8.78 -18.08 1.90
C THR A 153 8.91 -19.30 0.99
N GLU A 154 10.04 -20.01 1.10
CA GLU A 154 10.24 -21.26 0.35
C GLU A 154 9.25 -22.35 0.77
N GLU A 155 8.71 -22.30 2.01
CA GLU A 155 7.68 -23.24 2.47
C GLU A 155 6.26 -22.89 1.99
N GLY A 156 6.11 -21.92 1.07
CA GLY A 156 4.81 -21.55 0.50
C GLY A 156 3.94 -20.73 1.45
N VAL A 157 4.54 -20.01 2.40
CA VAL A 157 3.82 -19.05 3.25
C VAL A 157 3.80 -17.68 2.58
N VAL A 158 2.61 -17.08 2.48
CA VAL A 158 2.41 -15.71 2.01
C VAL A 158 2.24 -14.79 3.20
N SER A 159 2.95 -13.66 3.18
CA SER A 159 2.85 -12.62 4.20
C SER A 159 2.86 -11.22 3.58
N VAL A 160 2.64 -10.21 4.41
CA VAL A 160 2.64 -8.81 3.98
C VAL A 160 4.03 -8.39 3.52
N GLY A 161 4.15 -7.94 2.26
CA GLY A 161 5.40 -7.45 1.68
C GLY A 161 5.70 -5.99 2.05
N TRP A 162 6.95 -5.57 1.81
CA TRP A 162 7.45 -4.26 2.21
C TRP A 162 6.67 -3.10 1.59
N ARG A 163 6.21 -3.22 0.33
CA ARG A 163 5.41 -2.15 -0.31
C ARG A 163 4.11 -1.92 0.41
N THR A 164 3.46 -2.98 0.86
CA THR A 164 2.21 -2.86 1.60
C THR A 164 2.38 -2.10 2.90
N LEU A 165 3.51 -2.29 3.60
CA LEU A 165 3.80 -1.53 4.84
C LEU A 165 3.92 -0.01 4.59
N VAL A 166 4.35 0.36 3.39
CA VAL A 166 4.64 1.74 2.99
C VAL A 166 3.45 2.36 2.27
N GLU A 167 2.78 1.67 1.38
CA GLU A 167 1.78 2.25 0.47
C GLU A 167 0.33 2.05 0.96
N VAL A 168 0.07 1.05 1.81
CA VAL A 168 -1.30 0.70 2.23
C VAL A 168 -1.55 1.16 3.67
N ASP A 169 -2.65 1.87 3.88
CA ASP A 169 -3.19 2.13 5.20
C ASP A 169 -4.08 0.97 5.64
N ARG A 170 -3.62 0.22 6.66
CA ARG A 170 -4.33 -0.95 7.17
C ARG A 170 -5.68 -0.59 7.78
N GLN A 171 -5.78 0.57 8.44
CA GLN A 171 -7.02 1.01 9.09
C GLN A 171 -8.05 1.42 8.04
N GLU A 172 -7.64 2.15 7.00
CA GLU A 172 -8.54 2.45 5.88
C GLU A 172 -8.98 1.20 5.13
N LEU A 173 -8.06 0.24 4.90
CA LEU A 173 -8.41 -1.03 4.28
C LEU A 173 -9.49 -1.75 5.08
N LEU A 174 -9.31 -1.92 6.40
CA LEU A 174 -10.28 -2.58 7.26
C LEU A 174 -11.62 -1.84 7.32
N LYS A 175 -11.60 -0.50 7.35
CA LYS A 175 -12.82 0.32 7.27
C LYS A 175 -13.56 0.12 5.95
N ALA A 176 -12.85 0.06 4.83
CA ALA A 176 -13.43 -0.20 3.52
C ALA A 176 -14.12 -1.56 3.49
N PHE A 177 -13.49 -2.62 4.00
CA PHE A 177 -14.10 -3.95 4.12
C PHE A 177 -15.30 -3.99 5.06
N ALA A 178 -15.23 -3.33 6.22
CA ALA A 178 -16.36 -3.26 7.14
C ALA A 178 -17.58 -2.57 6.49
N SER A 179 -17.36 -1.48 5.74
CA SER A 179 -18.42 -0.76 5.05
C SER A 179 -19.07 -1.56 3.91
N LEU A 180 -18.32 -2.45 3.26
CA LEU A 180 -18.82 -3.35 2.22
C LEU A 180 -19.79 -4.39 2.80
N SER A 181 -19.50 -4.93 3.99
CA SER A 181 -20.38 -5.87 4.68
C SER A 181 -21.73 -5.23 5.03
N SER A 182 -21.73 -3.99 5.54
CA SER A 182 -22.95 -3.25 5.88
C SER A 182 -23.82 -2.98 4.64
N ASN A 183 -23.19 -2.61 3.52
CA ASN A 183 -23.90 -2.38 2.25
C ASN A 183 -24.38 -3.67 1.59
N GLY A 184 -23.68 -4.78 1.80
CA GLY A 184 -24.07 -6.11 1.33
C GLY A 184 -25.33 -6.61 2.03
N GLU A 185 -25.44 -6.41 3.34
CA GLU A 185 -26.63 -6.74 4.14
C GLU A 185 -27.85 -5.91 3.70
N LEU A 186 -27.67 -4.62 3.42
CA LEU A 186 -28.73 -3.73 2.92
C LEU A 186 -29.22 -4.14 1.53
N ARG A 187 -28.31 -4.52 0.62
CA ARG A 187 -28.67 -5.00 -0.73
C ARG A 187 -29.40 -6.33 -0.70
N GLN A 188 -28.94 -7.28 0.13
CA GLN A 188 -29.62 -8.56 0.30
C GLN A 188 -30.99 -8.44 0.98
N ALA A 189 -31.18 -7.46 1.88
CA ALA A 189 -32.48 -7.18 2.47
C ALA A 189 -33.48 -6.57 1.45
N GLN A 190 -32.98 -5.74 0.53
CA GLN A 190 -33.78 -5.14 -0.55
C GLN A 190 -34.14 -6.15 -1.66
N GLU A 191 -33.25 -7.07 -2.03
CA GLU A 191 -33.55 -8.14 -2.98
C GLU A 191 -34.55 -9.17 -2.45
N LYS A 192 -34.63 -9.36 -1.12
CA LYS A 192 -35.63 -10.25 -0.50
C LYS A 192 -37.01 -9.60 -0.33
N THR A 193 -37.18 -8.32 -0.66
CA THR A 193 -38.42 -7.56 -0.42
C THR A 193 -39.04 -6.92 -1.69
N GLY A 194 -38.61 -7.30 -2.90
CA GLY A 194 -39.25 -6.94 -4.19
C GLY A 194 -40.07 -8.08 -4.79
N PRO A 195 -41.13 -7.82 -5.59
CA PRO A 195 -42.49 -8.26 -5.27
C PRO A 195 -42.84 -9.67 -5.77
N GLU A 196 -43.42 -10.47 -4.87
CA GLU A 196 -44.46 -11.45 -5.22
C GLU A 196 -45.77 -10.70 -5.47
N GLU A 197 -45.94 -10.11 -6.65
CA GLU A 197 -47.27 -9.72 -7.14
C GLU A 197 -47.42 -10.19 -8.58
N GLY A 198 -48.36 -11.12 -8.78
CA GLY A 198 -48.69 -11.65 -10.10
C GLY A 198 -49.18 -13.10 -10.12
N GLY A 199 -49.54 -13.69 -8.98
CA GLY A 199 -50.31 -14.93 -8.92
C GLY A 199 -51.68 -14.66 -8.32
N GLU A 200 -52.72 -14.88 -9.14
CA GLU A 200 -54.06 -15.26 -8.70
C GLU A 200 -55.09 -14.14 -8.44
N GLN A 201 -55.94 -13.93 -9.44
CA GLN A 201 -57.41 -13.78 -9.34
C GLN A 201 -57.94 -14.01 -10.77
N ALA A 202 -58.52 -15.16 -11.14
CA ALA A 202 -59.75 -15.82 -10.69
C ALA A 202 -60.83 -15.69 -11.79
N SER A 203 -61.32 -16.86 -12.22
CA SER A 203 -62.51 -17.15 -13.04
C SER A 203 -62.42 -17.04 -14.56
#